data_AF-A0A2D0HMI6-F1
#
_entry.id   AF-A0A2D0HMI6-F1
#
_cell.length_a   1.000
_cell.length_b   1.000
_cell.length_c   1.000
_cell.angle_alpha   90.00
_cell.angle_beta   90.00
_cell.angle_gamma   90.00
#
_symmetry.space_group_name_H-M   'P 1'
#
loop_
_entity.id
_entity.type
_entity.pdbx_description
1 polymer ?
#
loop_
_entity_poly.entity_id
_entity_poly.type
_entity_poly.pdbx_seq_one_letter_code
_entity_poly.pdbx_strand_id
1 'polypeptide(L)' 'MLTQPLILLDTNVVLYFLGGRLVNPLPSGEYFISVITEIELLSDPSLSP' A
#
# COMPACT_ATOMS: atom_id res chain seq x y z
N MET A 1 -0.61 16.07 19.19
CA MET A 1 -1.77 15.25 18.76
C MET A 1 -1.50 14.82 17.33
N LEU A 2 -1.60 13.53 17.01
CA LEU A 2 -1.60 13.10 15.61
C LEU A 2 -2.86 13.66 14.97
N THR A 3 -2.69 14.64 14.07
CA THR A 3 -3.79 15.36 13.41
C THR A 3 -4.27 14.66 12.14
N GLN A 4 -3.59 13.58 11.72
CA GLN A 4 -3.88 12.82 10.52
C GLN A 4 -4.27 11.37 10.84
N PRO A 5 -5.18 10.75 10.06
CA PRO A 5 -5.55 9.35 10.26
C PRO A 5 -4.35 8.43 9.96
N LEU A 6 -4.21 7.39 10.77
CA LEU A 6 -3.26 6.31 10.52
C LEU A 6 -3.98 5.20 9.74
N ILE A 7 -3.42 4.81 8.61
CA ILE A 7 -4.07 3.91 7.66
C ILE A 7 -3.14 2.73 7.39
N LEU A 8 -3.57 1.54 7.81
CA LEU A 8 -2.89 0.29 7.45
C LEU A 8 -3.43 -0.20 6.10
N LEU A 9 -2.55 -0.34 5.12
CA LEU A 9 -2.90 -0.82 3.79
C LEU A 9 -2.79 -2.35 3.72
N ASP A 10 -3.79 -2.98 3.11
CA ASP A 10 -3.71 -4.36 2.64
C ASP A 10 -2.82 -4.44 1.39
N THR A 11 -2.24 -5.61 1.16
CA THR A 11 -1.38 -5.88 0.01
C THR A 11 -2.06 -5.57 -1.32
N ASN A 12 -3.36 -5.87 -1.47
CA ASN A 12 -4.08 -5.55 -2.70
C ASN A 12 -4.14 -4.04 -2.97
N VAL A 13 -4.29 -3.22 -1.92
CA VAL A 13 -4.32 -1.76 -2.08
C VAL A 13 -2.95 -1.26 -2.53
N VAL A 14 -1.87 -1.81 -1.97
CA VAL A 14 -0.50 -1.45 -2.37
C VAL A 14 -0.21 -1.86 -3.81
N LEU A 15 -0.59 -3.07 -4.21
CA LEU A 15 -0.44 -3.55 -5.60
C LEU A 15 -1.20 -2.67 -6.60
N TYR A 16 -2.43 -2.27 -6.27
CA TYR A 16 -3.22 -1.40 -7.13
C TYR A 16 -2.63 0.02 -7.17
N PHE A 17 -2.09 0.53 -6.06
CA PHE A 17 -1.42 1.82 -6.02
C PHE A 17 -0.16 1.82 -6.90
N LEU A 18 0.74 0.85 -6.69
CA LEU A 18 2.00 0.72 -7.44
C LEU A 18 1.75 0.44 -8.93
N GLY A 19 0.71 -0.34 -9.26
CA GLY A 19 0.31 -0.62 -10.63
C GLY A 19 -0.49 0.50 -11.31
N GLY A 20 -0.79 1.61 -10.64
CA GLY A 20 -1.59 2.71 -11.19
C GLY A 20 -3.06 2.32 -11.50
N ARG A 21 -3.61 1.35 -10.75
CA ARG A 21 -4.95 0.75 -10.98
C ARG A 21 -6.02 1.21 -10.00
N LEU A 22 -5.71 2.14 -9.10
CA LEU A 22 -6.71 2.70 -8.19
C LEU A 22 -7.75 3.53 -8.95
N VAL A 23 -9.03 3.23 -8.72
CA VAL A 23 -10.15 4.00 -9.28
C VAL A 23 -10.27 5.37 -8.60
N ASN A 24 -10.01 5.42 -7.28
CA ASN A 24 -10.03 6.64 -6.47
C ASN A 24 -8.66 6.81 -5.79
N PRO A 25 -8.20 8.05 -5.56
CA PRO A 25 -6.97 8.28 -4.83
C PRO A 25 -7.08 7.78 -3.38
N LEU A 26 -5.94 7.43 -2.78
CA LEU A 26 -5.89 7.12 -1.35
C LEU A 26 -6.23 8.39 -0.53
N PRO A 27 -7.00 8.26 0.56
CA PRO A 27 -7.38 9.39 1.40
C PRO A 27 -6.17 9.92 2.17
N SER A 28 -6.06 11.24 2.32
CA SER A 28 -4.95 11.86 3.06
C SER A 28 -4.79 11.27 4.47
N GLY A 29 -3.57 10.82 4.78
CA GLY A 29 -3.23 10.19 6.04
C GLY A 29 -1.79 9.68 6.03
N GLU A 30 -1.37 9.13 7.15
CA GLU A 30 -0.09 8.44 7.27
C GLU A 30 -0.31 6.95 7.03
N TYR A 31 0.37 6.41 6.02
CA TYR A 31 0.19 5.04 5.58
C TYR A 31 1.23 4.13 6.22
N PHE A 32 0.76 2.96 6.65
CA PHE A 32 1.58 1.86 7.10
C PHE A 32 1.26 0.63 6.26
N ILE A 33 2.24 -0.25 6.12
CA ILE A 33 2.05 -1.61 5.62
C ILE A 33 2.55 -2.57 6.69
N SER A 34 2.04 -3.80 6.66
CA SER A 34 2.56 -4.85 7.55
C SER A 34 3.87 -5.42 6.98
N VAL A 35 4.70 -6.02 7.84
CA VAL A 35 5.86 -6.80 7.39
C VAL A 35 5.46 -7.95 6.45
N ILE A 36 4.23 -8.48 6.59
CA ILE A 36 3.69 -9.50 5.68
C ILE A 36 3.47 -8.92 4.29
N THR A 37 2.89 -7.72 4.21
CA THR A 37 2.72 -7.00 2.94
C THR A 37 4.07 -6.74 2.26
N GLU A 38 5.12 -6.39 3.01
CA GLU A 38 6.47 -6.26 2.44
C GLU A 38 6.97 -7.58 1.80
N ILE A 39 6.80 -8.71 2.50
CA ILE A 39 7.20 -10.04 1.99
C ILE A 39 6.38 -10.45 0.75
N GLU A 40 5.07 -10.17 0.76
CA GLU A 40 4.20 -10.48 -0.38
C GLU A 40 4.57 -9.65 -1.62
N LEU A 41 4.94 -8.37 -1.44
CA LEU A 41 5.40 -7.52 -2.54
C LEU A 41 6.73 -8.00 -3.15
N LEU A 42 7.63 -8.56 -2.34
CA LEU A 42 8.86 -9.21 -2.85
C LEU A 42 8.56 -10.46 -3.69
N SER A 43 7.38 -11.05 -3.53
CA SER A 43 6.95 -12.21 -4.30
C SER A 43 6.24 -11.81 -5.61
N ASP A 44 5.98 -10.52 -5.85
CA ASP A 44 5.35 -10.05 -7.08
C ASP A 44 6.40 -9.89 -8.21
N PRO A 45 6.31 -10.68 -9.29
CA PRO A 45 7.26 -10.63 -10.40
C PRO A 45 7.13 -9.35 -11.24
N SER A 46 6.04 -8.60 -11.11
CA SER A 46 5.86 -7.31 -11.79
C SER A 46 6.52 -6.14 -11.06
N LEU A 47 6.91 -6.34 -9.79
CA LEU A 47 7.56 -5.35 -8.93
C LEU A 47 9.03 -5.70 -8.60
N SER A 48 9.48 -6.90 -9.00
CA SER A 48 10.88 -7.35 -8.86
C SER A 48 11.66 -7.06 -10.16
N PRO A 49 12.93 -6.58 -10.09
CA PRO A 49 13.77 -6.36 -11.28
C PRO A 49 14.06 -7.62 -12.09
#